data_AF-A0A9E2E3P7-F1
#
_entry.id   AF-A0A9E2E3P7-F1
#
_cell.length_a   1.000
_cell.length_b   1.000
_cell.length_c   1.000
_cell.angle_alpha   90.00
_cell.angle_beta   90.00
_cell.angle_gamma   90.00
#
_symmetry.space_group_name_H-M   'P 1'
#
loop_
_entity.id
_entity.type
_entity.pdbx_description
1 polymer ?
#
loop_
_entity_poly.entity_id
_entity_poly.type
_entity_poly.pdbx_seq_one_letter_code
_entity_poly.pdbx_strand_id
1 'polypeptide(L)'
;MKYLLLTTIAAVVLVGCSDPTILLPGGGKSIYRAAWEGKTEDVKQYLASGMDVNAKDRDGNTSLIYAKTKEMVELLVTSVADVNVRDRIGRISLHKASGWGWGKIVELLITNGADINAKRSDGAIPLHYAVYYDRMENVEILLSKGADLNAKDGDQNSATPLHEAAWRGRKEIVDLLISKSADVNDKDNKGQTPLDLAVQHKRTNNIDLLRKHGGKAGKELKAHGG
;
A
#
# COMPACT_ATOMS: atom_id res chain seq x y z
N MET A 1 -10.25 -38.39 -52.66
CA MET A 1 -10.94 -37.22 -52.06
C MET A 1 -10.07 -36.69 -50.93
N LYS A 2 -9.69 -35.41 -51.06
CA LYS A 2 -9.11 -34.47 -50.08
C LYS A 2 -8.06 -34.97 -49.07
N TYR A 3 -6.82 -34.54 -49.33
CA TYR A 3 -5.82 -34.23 -48.31
C TYR A 3 -6.31 -33.10 -47.39
N LEU A 4 -6.06 -33.23 -46.08
CA LEU A 4 -5.80 -32.09 -45.21
C LEU A 4 -4.89 -32.55 -44.05
N LEU A 5 -3.67 -32.04 -44.11
CA LEU A 5 -2.67 -32.02 -43.06
C LEU A 5 -3.18 -31.25 -41.84
N LEU A 6 -2.90 -31.76 -40.65
CA LEU A 6 -2.61 -31.00 -39.41
C LEU A 6 -1.82 -31.97 -38.49
N THR A 7 -0.57 -32.31 -38.83
CA THR A 7 0.66 -31.76 -38.21
C THR A 7 0.58 -31.58 -36.68
N THR A 8 1.25 -32.49 -35.97
CA THR A 8 2.06 -32.23 -34.76
C THR A 8 1.45 -31.44 -33.61
N ILE A 9 1.02 -32.15 -32.56
CA ILE A 9 1.27 -31.70 -31.18
C ILE A 9 2.04 -32.81 -30.47
N ALA A 10 3.33 -32.88 -30.80
CA ALA A 10 4.34 -33.50 -29.96
C ALA A 10 5.29 -32.38 -29.54
N ALA A 11 5.15 -31.90 -28.31
CA ALA A 11 6.20 -31.20 -27.59
C ALA A 11 5.96 -31.38 -26.09
N VAL A 12 6.56 -32.44 -25.56
CA VAL A 12 6.99 -32.46 -24.16
C VAL A 12 7.93 -31.29 -23.95
N VAL A 13 7.61 -30.38 -23.04
CA VAL A 13 8.62 -29.56 -22.37
C VAL A 13 8.34 -29.60 -20.86
N LEU A 14 9.23 -30.32 -20.20
CA LEU A 14 9.44 -30.36 -18.76
C LEU A 14 10.26 -29.11 -18.38
N VAL A 15 9.64 -28.08 -17.81
CA VAL A 15 10.29 -26.98 -17.07
C VAL A 15 9.24 -26.55 -16.02
N GLY A 16 9.22 -27.10 -14.80
CA GLY A 16 10.17 -26.77 -13.75
C GLY A 16 10.13 -25.26 -13.51
N CYS A 17 9.25 -24.77 -12.61
CA CYS A 17 9.17 -23.38 -12.14
C CYS A 17 9.69 -22.35 -13.15
N SER A 18 8.84 -21.81 -14.01
CA SER A 18 9.20 -20.69 -14.88
C SER A 18 9.76 -19.55 -14.02
N ASP A 19 11.09 -19.46 -13.99
CA ASP A 19 11.84 -18.33 -13.49
C ASP A 19 11.40 -17.12 -14.31
N PRO A 20 10.72 -16.12 -13.71
CA PRO A 20 10.22 -14.97 -14.45
C PRO A 20 11.34 -14.06 -14.97
N THR A 21 12.61 -14.48 -14.86
CA THR A 21 13.77 -13.79 -15.44
C THR A 21 14.42 -14.45 -16.66
N ILE A 22 13.85 -15.51 -17.27
CA ILE A 22 14.52 -16.18 -18.41
C ILE A 22 13.92 -15.81 -19.79
N LEU A 23 14.60 -14.82 -20.40
CA LEU A 23 15.02 -14.70 -21.81
C LEU A 23 13.98 -14.65 -22.94
N LEU A 24 13.56 -13.42 -23.29
CA LEU A 24 13.56 -13.01 -24.70
C LEU A 24 14.89 -12.30 -25.01
N PRO A 25 15.52 -12.53 -26.19
CA PRO A 25 16.74 -11.84 -26.57
C PRO A 25 16.43 -10.36 -26.83
N GLY A 26 16.93 -9.48 -25.97
CA GLY A 26 16.78 -8.03 -26.11
C GLY A 26 16.66 -7.24 -24.81
N GLY A 27 17.66 -7.33 -23.93
CA GLY A 27 17.94 -6.33 -22.87
C GLY A 27 16.73 -5.79 -22.10
N GLY A 28 16.26 -6.51 -21.08
CA GLY A 28 15.35 -5.95 -20.07
C GLY A 28 13.89 -5.81 -20.47
N LYS A 29 13.30 -6.83 -21.11
CA LYS A 29 11.86 -6.95 -21.39
C LYS A 29 11.19 -7.90 -20.38
N SER A 30 10.44 -7.37 -19.42
CA SER A 30 9.60 -8.14 -18.49
C SER A 30 8.24 -7.47 -18.30
N ILE A 31 7.21 -8.25 -17.95
CA ILE A 31 5.86 -7.72 -17.68
C ILE A 31 5.88 -6.67 -16.56
N TYR A 32 6.77 -6.82 -15.57
CA TYR A 32 6.97 -5.87 -14.47
C TYR A 32 7.44 -4.51 -14.97
N ARG A 33 8.45 -4.51 -15.86
CA ARG A 33 8.98 -3.27 -16.45
C ARG A 33 7.96 -2.63 -17.38
N ALA A 34 7.25 -3.42 -18.18
CA ALA A 34 6.19 -2.91 -19.03
C ALA A 34 5.06 -2.26 -18.21
N ALA A 35 4.66 -2.87 -17.09
CA ALA A 35 3.71 -2.30 -16.15
C ALA A 35 4.21 -0.99 -15.51
N TRP A 36 5.47 -0.94 -15.08
CA TRP A 36 6.10 0.26 -14.52
C TRP A 36 6.19 1.42 -15.53
N GLU A 37 6.53 1.10 -16.78
CA GLU A 37 6.67 2.05 -17.89
C GLU A 37 5.32 2.42 -18.51
N GLY A 38 4.21 1.78 -18.10
CA GLY A 38 2.88 2.06 -18.63
C GLY A 38 2.63 1.53 -20.04
N LYS A 39 3.42 0.56 -20.51
CA LYS A 39 3.29 -0.03 -21.85
C LYS A 39 2.18 -1.10 -21.86
N THR A 40 0.93 -0.65 -21.94
CA THR A 40 -0.27 -1.51 -21.86
C THR A 40 -0.29 -2.58 -22.96
N GLU A 41 0.17 -2.24 -24.16
CA GLU A 41 0.19 -3.20 -25.27
C GLU A 41 1.23 -4.32 -25.07
N ASP A 42 2.41 -3.98 -24.55
CA ASP A 42 3.41 -4.99 -24.17
C ASP A 42 2.86 -5.93 -23.09
N VAL A 43 2.18 -5.38 -22.08
CA VAL A 43 1.52 -6.18 -21.02
C VAL A 43 0.47 -7.11 -21.60
N LYS A 44 -0.41 -6.65 -22.51
CA LYS A 44 -1.37 -7.51 -23.21
C LYS A 44 -0.70 -8.63 -23.97
N GLN A 45 0.41 -8.35 -24.67
CA GLN A 45 1.15 -9.37 -25.41
C GLN A 45 1.75 -10.44 -24.49
N TYR A 46 2.32 -10.05 -23.33
CA TYR A 46 2.80 -11.02 -22.34
C TYR A 46 1.66 -11.88 -21.79
N LEU A 47 0.50 -11.31 -21.50
CA LEU A 47 -0.65 -12.07 -21.00
C LEU A 47 -1.21 -13.01 -22.07
N ALA A 48 -1.27 -12.56 -23.33
CA ALA A 48 -1.71 -13.37 -24.46
C ALA A 48 -0.77 -14.55 -24.77
N SER A 49 0.51 -14.47 -24.39
CA SER A 49 1.45 -15.60 -24.49
C SER A 49 1.31 -16.62 -23.36
N GLY A 50 0.34 -16.44 -22.45
CA GLY A 50 0.07 -17.33 -21.34
C GLY A 50 0.88 -17.03 -20.08
N MET A 51 1.53 -15.86 -19.99
CA MET A 51 2.21 -15.45 -18.76
C MET A 51 1.19 -15.27 -17.63
N ASP A 52 1.49 -15.86 -16.46
CA ASP A 52 0.69 -15.65 -15.26
C ASP A 52 0.73 -14.17 -14.84
N VAL A 53 -0.43 -13.53 -14.79
CA VAL A 53 -0.62 -12.14 -14.35
C VAL A 53 -0.10 -11.91 -12.91
N ASN A 54 -0.11 -12.97 -12.09
CA ASN A 54 0.33 -12.98 -10.70
C ASN A 54 1.76 -13.50 -10.51
N ALA A 55 2.50 -13.73 -11.59
CA ALA A 55 3.90 -14.13 -11.51
C ALA A 55 4.69 -13.11 -10.68
N LYS A 56 5.44 -13.58 -9.69
CA LYS A 56 6.23 -12.72 -8.79
C LYS A 56 7.66 -12.56 -9.28
N ASP A 57 8.17 -11.34 -9.24
CA ASP A 57 9.58 -11.07 -9.48
C ASP A 57 10.45 -11.53 -8.29
N ARG A 58 11.76 -11.25 -8.38
CA ARG A 58 12.72 -11.59 -7.33
C ARG A 58 12.43 -10.91 -6.00
N ASP A 59 11.68 -9.82 -5.95
CA ASP A 59 11.31 -9.13 -4.72
C ASP A 59 9.91 -9.51 -4.22
N GLY A 60 9.29 -10.50 -4.87
CA GLY A 60 7.94 -10.97 -4.56
C GLY A 60 6.84 -10.08 -5.15
N ASN A 61 7.18 -9.10 -5.99
CA ASN A 61 6.21 -8.18 -6.57
C ASN A 61 5.54 -8.76 -7.83
N THR A 62 4.27 -8.45 -8.03
CA THR A 62 3.58 -8.66 -9.31
C THR A 62 3.67 -7.40 -10.18
N SER A 63 3.30 -7.51 -11.45
CA SER A 63 3.17 -6.36 -12.36
C SER A 63 2.22 -5.29 -11.79
N LEU A 64 1.18 -5.69 -11.06
CA LEU A 64 0.21 -4.79 -10.44
C LEU A 64 0.84 -3.85 -9.41
N ILE A 65 1.81 -4.31 -8.62
CA ILE A 65 2.53 -3.47 -7.63
C ILE A 65 3.37 -2.37 -8.31
N TYR A 66 3.71 -2.54 -9.59
CA TYR A 66 4.47 -1.56 -10.37
C TYR A 66 3.60 -0.60 -11.18
N ALA A 67 2.31 -0.93 -11.39
CA ALA A 67 1.39 -0.12 -12.17
C ALA A 67 1.14 1.24 -11.52
N LYS A 68 1.40 2.33 -12.28
CA LYS A 68 1.27 3.72 -11.80
C LYS A 68 0.12 4.49 -12.42
N THR A 69 -0.48 3.94 -13.47
CA THR A 69 -1.59 4.56 -14.20
C THR A 69 -2.87 3.77 -13.95
N LYS A 70 -4.00 4.47 -13.93
CA LYS A 70 -5.31 3.85 -13.79
C LYS A 70 -5.54 2.80 -14.89
N GLU A 71 -5.21 3.13 -16.13
CA GLU A 71 -5.35 2.22 -17.28
C GLU A 71 -4.57 0.92 -17.11
N MET A 72 -3.33 0.97 -16.62
CA MET A 72 -2.53 -0.23 -16.39
C MET A 72 -3.11 -1.09 -15.25
N VAL A 73 -3.60 -0.46 -14.18
CA VAL A 73 -4.26 -1.18 -13.07
C VAL A 73 -5.55 -1.84 -13.56
N GLU A 74 -6.38 -1.13 -14.33
CA GLU A 74 -7.61 -1.67 -14.92
C GLU A 74 -7.34 -2.85 -15.84
N LEU A 75 -6.31 -2.75 -16.69
CA LEU A 75 -5.88 -3.85 -17.57
C LEU A 75 -5.52 -5.10 -16.76
N LEU A 76 -4.68 -4.96 -15.74
CA LEU A 76 -4.21 -6.08 -14.93
C LEU A 76 -5.35 -6.70 -14.11
N VAL A 77 -6.19 -5.87 -13.48
CA VAL A 77 -7.34 -6.34 -12.70
C VAL A 77 -8.38 -7.05 -13.59
N THR A 78 -8.67 -6.52 -14.78
CA THR A 78 -9.57 -7.18 -15.76
C THR A 78 -8.97 -8.50 -16.26
N SER A 79 -7.64 -8.60 -16.25
CA SER A 79 -6.89 -9.82 -16.52
C SER A 79 -6.75 -10.73 -15.29
N VAL A 80 -7.64 -10.59 -14.31
CA VAL A 80 -7.73 -11.42 -13.10
C VAL A 80 -6.50 -11.36 -12.18
N ALA A 81 -5.78 -10.23 -12.16
CA ALA A 81 -4.73 -10.00 -11.17
C ALA A 81 -5.29 -9.99 -9.74
N ASP A 82 -4.63 -10.72 -8.84
CA ASP A 82 -4.92 -10.66 -7.41
C ASP A 82 -4.37 -9.35 -6.82
N VAL A 83 -5.29 -8.50 -6.37
CA VAL A 83 -4.99 -7.18 -5.80
C VAL A 83 -4.31 -7.24 -4.43
N ASN A 84 -4.33 -8.41 -3.78
CA ASN A 84 -3.82 -8.65 -2.43
C ASN A 84 -2.48 -9.40 -2.41
N VAL A 85 -1.81 -9.56 -3.56
CA VAL A 85 -0.50 -10.19 -3.59
C VAL A 85 0.51 -9.38 -2.78
N ARG A 86 1.16 -10.07 -1.86
CA ARG A 86 2.19 -9.51 -0.97
C ARG A 86 3.59 -9.68 -1.54
N ASP A 87 4.35 -8.59 -1.52
CA ASP A 87 5.80 -8.57 -1.74
C ASP A 87 6.56 -9.16 -0.53
N ARG A 88 7.91 -9.23 -0.63
CA ARG A 88 8.75 -9.80 0.43
C ARG A 88 8.66 -9.11 1.78
N ILE A 89 8.23 -7.84 1.83
CA ILE A 89 8.04 -7.13 3.09
C ILE A 89 6.56 -7.13 3.51
N GLY A 90 5.67 -7.77 2.75
CA GLY A 90 4.25 -7.87 3.07
C GLY A 90 3.39 -6.73 2.51
N ARG A 91 3.91 -5.89 1.63
CA ARG A 91 3.11 -4.84 0.98
C ARG A 91 2.28 -5.42 -0.16
N ILE A 92 1.08 -4.87 -0.30
CA ILE A 92 0.22 -5.02 -1.49
C ILE A 92 0.22 -3.71 -2.30
N SER A 93 -0.33 -3.74 -3.53
CA SER A 93 -0.41 -2.57 -4.43
C SER A 93 -1.04 -1.34 -3.76
N LEU A 94 -2.03 -1.55 -2.89
CA LEU A 94 -2.71 -0.48 -2.17
C LEU A 94 -1.74 0.36 -1.30
N HIS A 95 -0.74 -0.25 -0.66
CA HIS A 95 0.26 0.50 0.13
C HIS A 95 0.99 1.55 -0.70
N LYS A 96 1.42 1.19 -1.91
CA LYS A 96 2.09 2.11 -2.82
C LYS A 96 1.11 3.20 -3.28
N ALA A 97 -0.05 2.82 -3.78
CA ALA A 97 -1.04 3.78 -4.28
C ALA A 97 -1.41 4.83 -3.20
N SER A 98 -1.57 4.38 -1.95
CA SER A 98 -1.84 5.25 -0.79
C SER A 98 -0.72 6.25 -0.51
N GLY A 99 0.55 5.85 -0.60
CA GLY A 99 1.70 6.75 -0.36
C GLY A 99 2.02 7.71 -1.52
N TRP A 100 1.68 7.37 -2.76
CA TRP A 100 2.03 8.18 -3.94
C TRP A 100 0.96 9.18 -4.39
N GLY A 101 -0.16 9.29 -3.66
CA GLY A 101 -1.22 10.25 -4.00
C GLY A 101 -2.09 9.81 -5.17
N TRP A 102 -2.16 8.52 -5.48
CA TRP A 102 -2.92 8.00 -6.61
C TRP A 102 -4.39 7.71 -6.22
N GLY A 103 -5.16 8.73 -5.84
CA GLY A 103 -6.52 8.57 -5.30
C GLY A 103 -7.43 7.68 -6.15
N LYS A 104 -7.47 7.91 -7.47
CA LYS A 104 -8.23 7.07 -8.41
C LYS A 104 -7.79 5.60 -8.43
N ILE A 105 -6.50 5.31 -8.21
CA ILE A 105 -5.98 3.94 -8.13
C ILE A 105 -6.32 3.33 -6.77
N VAL A 106 -6.26 4.11 -5.69
CA VAL A 106 -6.69 3.67 -4.34
C VAL A 106 -8.16 3.22 -4.39
N GLU A 107 -9.05 4.04 -4.93
CA GLU A 107 -10.47 3.69 -5.07
C GLU A 107 -10.69 2.45 -5.93
N LEU A 108 -9.98 2.36 -7.06
CA LEU A 108 -10.08 1.22 -7.97
C LEU A 108 -9.64 -0.08 -7.28
N LEU A 109 -8.51 -0.08 -6.58
CA LEU A 109 -8.00 -1.25 -5.88
C LEU A 109 -8.97 -1.70 -4.76
N ILE A 110 -9.46 -0.75 -3.95
CA ILE A 110 -10.42 -1.06 -2.87
C ILE A 110 -11.73 -1.64 -3.45
N THR A 111 -12.24 -1.06 -4.54
CA THR A 111 -13.45 -1.55 -5.22
C THR A 111 -13.27 -2.97 -5.76
N ASN A 112 -12.04 -3.36 -6.10
CA ASN A 112 -11.70 -4.71 -6.55
C ASN A 112 -11.21 -5.62 -5.41
N GLY A 113 -11.52 -5.30 -4.15
CA GLY A 113 -11.31 -6.19 -3.01
C GLY A 113 -9.92 -6.12 -2.39
N ALA A 114 -9.16 -5.04 -2.62
CA ALA A 114 -7.91 -4.83 -1.89
C ALA A 114 -8.19 -4.71 -0.39
N ASP A 115 -7.45 -5.46 0.42
CA ASP A 115 -7.53 -5.40 1.88
C ASP A 115 -7.02 -4.04 2.36
N ILE A 116 -7.97 -3.20 2.75
CA ILE A 116 -7.73 -1.82 3.20
C ILE A 116 -6.86 -1.76 4.46
N ASN A 117 -6.82 -2.84 5.24
CA ASN A 117 -6.07 -2.98 6.48
C ASN A 117 -4.93 -3.99 6.36
N ALA A 118 -4.50 -4.32 5.14
CA ALA A 118 -3.39 -5.22 4.90
C ALA A 118 -2.16 -4.74 5.65
N LYS A 119 -1.65 -5.57 6.57
CA LYS A 119 -0.45 -5.24 7.36
C LYS A 119 0.83 -5.64 6.66
N ARG A 120 1.79 -4.75 6.54
CA ARG A 120 3.19 -5.07 6.20
C ARG A 120 3.84 -5.90 7.33
N SER A 121 5.06 -6.41 7.12
CA SER A 121 5.84 -7.16 8.12
C SER A 121 6.03 -6.43 9.46
N ASP A 122 6.00 -5.10 9.44
CA ASP A 122 6.07 -4.25 10.63
C ASP A 122 4.68 -3.77 11.07
N GLY A 123 3.58 -4.37 10.61
CA GLY A 123 2.24 -3.96 11.00
C GLY A 123 1.67 -2.71 10.31
N ALA A 124 2.47 -1.94 9.55
CA ALA A 124 1.98 -0.75 8.87
C ALA A 124 0.91 -1.11 7.82
N ILE A 125 -0.22 -0.39 7.86
CA ILE A 125 -1.33 -0.51 6.90
C ILE A 125 -1.28 0.62 5.84
N PRO A 126 -2.03 0.56 4.72
CA PRO A 126 -2.06 1.61 3.71
C PRO A 126 -2.32 3.03 4.23
N LEU A 127 -3.12 3.18 5.30
CA LEU A 127 -3.36 4.47 5.95
C LEU A 127 -2.08 5.09 6.53
N HIS A 128 -1.19 4.30 7.13
CA HIS A 128 0.11 4.78 7.61
C HIS A 128 0.94 5.37 6.46
N TYR A 129 0.91 4.74 5.28
CA TYR A 129 1.62 5.23 4.09
C TYR A 129 1.06 6.57 3.61
N ALA A 130 -0.27 6.70 3.54
CA ALA A 130 -0.90 7.95 3.15
C ALA A 130 -0.52 9.10 4.12
N VAL A 131 -0.51 8.82 5.43
CA VAL A 131 -0.09 9.80 6.46
C VAL A 131 1.39 10.14 6.36
N TYR A 132 2.27 9.14 6.25
CA TYR A 132 3.73 9.30 6.15
C TYR A 132 4.10 10.28 5.02
N TYR A 133 3.52 10.05 3.84
CA TYR A 133 3.79 10.80 2.62
C TYR A 133 2.88 12.03 2.43
N ASP A 134 2.08 12.40 3.43
CA ASP A 134 1.21 13.60 3.41
C ASP A 134 0.20 13.62 2.28
N ARG A 135 -0.43 12.47 2.02
CA ARG A 135 -1.41 12.32 0.94
C ARG A 135 -2.82 12.52 1.49
N MET A 136 -3.19 13.77 1.76
CA MET A 136 -4.49 14.12 2.35
C MET A 136 -5.68 13.45 1.65
N GLU A 137 -5.78 13.59 0.33
CA GLU A 137 -6.85 12.97 -0.47
C GLU A 137 -6.94 11.45 -0.24
N ASN A 138 -5.79 10.76 -0.19
CA ASN A 138 -5.76 9.32 0.06
C ASN A 138 -6.11 8.97 1.52
N VAL A 139 -5.75 9.81 2.49
CA VAL A 139 -6.17 9.64 3.89
C VAL A 139 -7.70 9.72 3.98
N GLU A 140 -8.31 10.72 3.34
CA GLU A 140 -9.77 10.87 3.29
C GLU A 140 -10.44 9.66 2.62
N ILE A 141 -9.94 9.23 1.45
CA ILE A 141 -10.46 8.06 0.73
C ILE A 141 -10.39 6.82 1.63
N LEU A 142 -9.22 6.52 2.20
CA LEU A 142 -9.03 5.32 3.03
C LEU A 142 -9.95 5.33 4.26
N LEU A 143 -10.03 6.45 4.98
CA LEU A 143 -10.91 6.57 6.14
C LEU A 143 -12.39 6.44 5.74
N SER A 144 -12.80 7.03 4.61
CA SER A 144 -14.16 6.90 4.09
C SER A 144 -14.54 5.47 3.71
N LYS A 145 -13.54 4.63 3.39
CA LYS A 145 -13.70 3.22 3.01
C LYS A 145 -13.47 2.25 4.18
N GLY A 146 -13.32 2.76 5.41
CA GLY A 146 -13.23 1.92 6.61
C GLY A 146 -11.83 1.44 6.96
N ALA A 147 -10.79 2.18 6.57
CA ALA A 147 -9.45 1.93 7.09
C ALA A 147 -9.43 2.07 8.62
N ASP A 148 -8.73 1.18 9.29
CA ASP A 148 -8.58 1.19 10.75
C ASP A 148 -7.73 2.39 11.18
N LEU A 149 -8.42 3.43 11.66
CA LEU A 149 -7.83 4.68 12.12
C LEU A 149 -6.96 4.51 13.38
N ASN A 150 -7.13 3.41 14.11
CA ASN A 150 -6.40 3.07 15.35
C ASN A 150 -5.41 1.92 15.13
N ALA A 151 -5.20 1.49 13.88
CA ALA A 151 -4.21 0.47 13.57
C ALA A 151 -2.85 0.88 14.13
N LYS A 152 -2.23 0.02 14.92
CA LYS A 152 -0.86 0.21 15.38
C LYS A 152 0.08 -0.53 14.44
N ASP A 153 1.06 0.18 13.91
CA ASP A 153 2.22 -0.48 13.35
C ASP A 153 3.07 -1.13 14.46
N GLY A 154 4.22 -1.65 14.09
CA GLY A 154 5.19 -2.35 14.92
C GLY A 154 6.60 -1.87 14.65
N ASP A 155 6.79 -0.89 13.77
CA ASP A 155 8.11 -0.27 13.57
C ASP A 155 8.37 0.70 14.72
N GLN A 156 9.39 0.36 15.52
CA GLN A 156 10.04 1.14 16.57
C GLN A 156 9.19 1.71 17.72
N ASN A 157 7.87 1.92 17.57
CA ASN A 157 7.01 2.57 18.56
C ASN A 157 5.57 2.04 18.64
N SER A 158 5.07 1.23 17.69
CA SER A 158 3.63 0.92 17.62
C SER A 158 2.75 2.16 17.53
N ALA A 159 3.05 2.97 16.52
CA ALA A 159 2.39 4.22 16.25
C ALA A 159 1.04 3.98 15.58
N THR A 160 0.02 4.75 15.97
CA THR A 160 -1.20 4.90 15.16
C THR A 160 -0.98 5.94 14.06
N PRO A 161 -1.86 6.03 13.05
CA PRO A 161 -1.85 7.13 12.09
C PRO A 161 -1.78 8.53 12.75
N LEU A 162 -2.41 8.71 13.92
CA LEU A 162 -2.36 9.98 14.65
C LEU A 162 -0.97 10.25 15.27
N HIS A 163 -0.29 9.22 15.81
CA HIS A 163 1.09 9.34 16.28
C HIS A 163 2.02 9.78 15.14
N GLU A 164 1.92 9.12 13.98
CA GLU A 164 2.73 9.42 12.80
C GLU A 164 2.49 10.86 12.29
N ALA A 165 1.22 11.28 12.19
CA ALA A 165 0.85 12.64 11.77
C ALA A 165 1.36 13.70 12.77
N ALA A 166 1.22 13.43 14.08
CA ALA A 166 1.68 14.31 15.14
C ALA A 166 3.19 14.49 15.11
N TRP A 167 3.94 13.39 15.00
CA TRP A 167 5.40 13.36 14.91
C TRP A 167 5.94 14.13 13.70
N ARG A 168 5.33 13.93 12.53
CA ARG A 168 5.76 14.54 11.27
C ARG A 168 5.34 16.00 11.09
N GLY A 169 4.42 16.51 11.90
CA GLY A 169 3.92 17.88 11.73
C GLY A 169 2.80 18.01 10.70
N ARG A 170 2.06 16.93 10.41
CA ARG A 170 0.96 16.92 9.41
C ARG A 170 -0.32 17.46 10.02
N LYS A 171 -0.39 18.78 10.23
CA LYS A 171 -1.46 19.44 11.00
C LYS A 171 -2.86 19.11 10.48
N GLU A 172 -3.05 19.22 9.17
CA GLU A 172 -4.36 19.00 8.55
C GLU A 172 -4.78 17.54 8.70
N ILE A 173 -3.84 16.60 8.61
CA ILE A 173 -4.11 15.16 8.83
C ILE A 173 -4.43 14.89 10.30
N VAL A 174 -3.73 15.54 11.24
CA VAL A 174 -4.07 15.48 12.68
C VAL A 174 -5.51 15.94 12.90
N ASP A 175 -5.89 17.10 12.35
CA ASP A 175 -7.24 17.65 12.46
C ASP A 175 -8.29 16.67 11.91
N LEU A 176 -8.04 16.11 10.71
CA LEU A 176 -8.90 15.12 10.09
C LEU A 176 -9.05 13.86 10.96
N LEU A 177 -7.95 13.28 11.45
CA LEU A 177 -7.99 12.07 12.26
C LEU A 177 -8.75 12.29 13.57
N ILE A 178 -8.56 13.43 14.23
CA ILE A 178 -9.31 13.82 15.43
C ILE A 178 -10.80 13.98 15.10
N SER A 179 -11.14 14.61 13.97
CA SER A 179 -12.54 14.74 13.52
C SER A 179 -13.22 13.39 13.27
N LYS A 180 -12.43 12.36 12.94
CA LYS A 180 -12.85 10.96 12.79
C LYS A 180 -12.75 10.15 14.08
N SER A 181 -12.64 10.82 15.23
CA SER A 181 -12.62 10.22 16.57
C SER A 181 -11.39 9.33 16.84
N ALA A 182 -10.24 9.65 16.27
CA ALA A 182 -8.97 9.07 16.72
C ALA A 182 -8.71 9.43 18.19
N ASP A 183 -8.24 8.45 18.98
CA ASP A 183 -7.93 8.68 20.39
C ASP A 183 -6.66 9.54 20.52
N VAL A 184 -6.86 10.79 20.90
CA VAL A 184 -5.81 11.80 21.11
C VAL A 184 -4.85 11.46 22.26
N ASN A 185 -5.20 10.50 23.11
CA ASN A 185 -4.45 10.08 24.29
C ASN A 185 -3.98 8.62 24.22
N ASP A 186 -4.17 7.95 23.08
CA ASP A 186 -3.65 6.60 22.89
C ASP A 186 -2.14 6.59 23.08
N LYS A 187 -1.62 5.47 23.57
CA LYS A 187 -0.21 5.29 23.88
C LYS A 187 0.42 4.31 22.93
N ASP A 188 1.55 4.70 22.39
CA ASP A 188 2.46 3.83 21.67
C ASP A 188 3.13 2.81 22.65
N ASN A 189 3.94 1.89 22.15
CA ASN A 189 4.59 0.86 22.97
C ASN A 189 5.69 1.42 23.91
N LYS A 190 6.12 2.67 23.72
CA LYS A 190 6.99 3.42 24.65
C LYS A 190 6.20 4.25 25.66
N GLY A 191 4.87 4.19 25.59
CA GLY A 191 3.97 4.95 26.45
C GLY A 191 3.88 6.43 26.07
N GLN A 192 4.35 6.81 24.87
CA GLN A 192 4.24 8.16 24.35
C GLN A 192 2.85 8.37 23.74
N THR A 193 2.26 9.53 23.96
CA THR A 193 1.03 9.95 23.27
C THR A 193 1.36 10.72 21.99
N PRO A 194 0.38 10.96 21.09
CA PRO A 194 0.61 11.86 19.94
C PRO A 194 1.14 13.24 20.36
N LEU A 195 0.70 13.75 21.51
CA LEU A 195 1.18 15.01 22.05
C LEU A 195 2.65 14.94 22.48
N ASP A 196 3.09 13.84 23.11
CA ASP A 196 4.50 13.67 23.48
C ASP A 196 5.41 13.72 22.25
N LEU A 197 5.01 13.04 21.16
CA LEU A 197 5.76 13.05 19.89
C LEU A 197 5.78 14.45 19.25
N ALA A 198 4.66 15.16 19.25
CA ALA A 198 4.59 16.53 18.75
C ALA A 198 5.50 17.48 19.54
N VAL A 199 5.54 17.36 20.88
CA VAL A 199 6.44 18.14 21.76
C VAL A 199 7.90 17.81 21.51
N GLN A 200 8.26 16.51 21.50
CA GLN A 200 9.64 16.05 21.27
C GLN A 200 10.20 16.58 19.95
N HIS A 201 9.38 16.66 18.92
CA HIS A 201 9.77 17.12 17.58
C HIS A 201 9.40 18.58 17.29
N LYS A 202 9.04 19.36 18.31
CA LYS A 202 8.77 20.81 18.23
C LYS A 202 7.70 21.17 17.17
N ARG A 203 6.67 20.33 17.03
CA ARG A 203 5.54 20.54 16.10
C ARG A 203 4.50 21.45 16.74
N THR A 204 4.82 22.74 16.90
CA THR A 204 4.00 23.73 17.62
C THR A 204 2.51 23.71 17.22
N ASN A 205 2.22 23.74 15.92
CA ASN A 205 0.85 23.68 15.42
C ASN A 205 0.08 22.42 15.86
N ASN A 206 0.76 21.27 15.90
CA ASN A 206 0.16 20.01 16.35
C ASN A 206 0.01 19.98 17.87
N ILE A 207 0.95 20.55 18.61
CA ILE A 207 0.89 20.67 20.08
C ILE A 207 -0.38 21.43 20.47
N ASP A 208 -0.59 22.61 19.88
CA ASP A 208 -1.75 23.46 20.19
C ASP A 208 -3.06 22.78 19.78
N LEU A 209 -3.09 22.14 18.61
CA LEU A 209 -4.26 21.42 18.13
C LEU A 209 -4.61 20.22 19.01
N LEU A 210 -3.64 19.36 19.33
CA LEU A 210 -3.85 18.21 20.21
C LEU A 210 -4.32 18.66 21.60
N ARG A 211 -3.69 19.70 22.18
CA ARG A 211 -4.12 20.30 23.45
C ARG A 211 -5.57 20.79 23.42
N LYS A 212 -5.93 21.51 22.36
CA LYS A 212 -7.30 22.02 22.15
C LYS A 212 -8.34 20.89 22.16
N HIS A 213 -7.97 19.72 21.66
CA HIS A 213 -8.83 18.53 21.63
C HIS A 213 -8.63 17.58 22.83
N GLY A 214 -8.02 18.05 23.92
CA GLY A 214 -7.89 17.27 25.16
C GLY A 214 -6.72 16.29 25.19
N GLY A 215 -5.78 16.42 24.25
CA GLY A 215 -4.51 15.69 24.25
C GLY A 215 -3.66 16.01 25.48
N LYS A 216 -3.19 14.97 26.13
CA LYS A 216 -2.36 15.01 27.34
C LYS A 216 -1.04 14.31 27.10
N ALA A 217 0.02 14.81 27.74
CA ALA A 217 1.31 14.16 27.74
C ALA A 217 1.22 12.86 28.56
N GLY A 218 2.01 11.85 28.22
CA GLY A 218 2.01 10.57 28.94
C GLY A 218 2.26 10.72 30.44
N LYS A 219 3.08 11.71 30.83
CA LYS A 219 3.34 12.08 32.23
C LYS A 219 2.12 12.65 32.96
N GLU A 220 1.26 13.39 32.27
CA GLU A 220 0.05 13.99 32.85
C GLU A 220 -1.02 12.92 33.08
N LEU A 221 -1.11 11.94 32.17
CA LEU A 221 -2.01 10.80 32.32
C LEU A 221 -1.63 9.89 33.49
N LYS A 222 -0.35 9.83 33.88
CA LYS A 222 0.12 9.06 35.05
C LYS A 222 -0.22 9.74 36.38
N ALA A 223 -0.31 11.06 36.42
CA ALA A 223 -0.52 11.84 37.65
C ALA A 223 -1.97 11.85 38.17
N HIS A 224 -2.91 11.21 37.48
CA HIS A 224 -4.33 11.15 37.86
C HIS A 224 -4.84 9.71 38.08
N GLY A 225 -3.93 8.73 38.11
CA GLY A 225 -4.25 7.31 38.28
C GLY A 225 -3.61 6.66 39.52
N GLY A 226 -3.31 7.45 40.55
CA GLY A 226 -2.77 6.98 41.84
C GLY A 226 -3.75 7.22 42.98
#